data_AF-A0A653DDU9-F1
#
_entry.id   AF-A0A653DDU9-F1
#
_cell.length_a   1.000
_cell.length_b   1.000
_cell.length_c   1.000
_cell.angle_alpha   90.00
_cell.angle_beta   90.00
_cell.angle_gamma   90.00
#
_symmetry.space_group_name_H-M   'P 1'
#
loop_
_entity.id
_entity.type
_entity.pdbx_description
1 polymer ?
#
loop_
_entity_poly.entity_id
_entity_poly.type
_entity_poly.pdbx_seq_one_letter_code
_entity_poly.pdbx_strand_id
1 'polypeptide(L)' 'MSEGSSKDSSTLKTPMVYICGECHNENEIRPRDPIRCRECGYRIMYKKRTKRCILFIEVLL' A
#
# COMPACT_ATOMS: atom_id res chain seq x y z
N MET A 1 10.84 -15.82 -26.81
CA MET A 1 9.79 -14.82 -26.57
C MET A 1 10.28 -13.91 -25.45
N SER A 2 10.50 -12.66 -25.82
CA SER A 2 10.77 -11.43 -25.04
C SER A 2 9.76 -11.31 -23.86
N GLU A 3 9.94 -10.65 -22.71
CA GLU A 3 10.69 -9.50 -22.14
C GLU A 3 10.59 -9.70 -20.60
N GLY A 4 11.31 -9.06 -19.69
CA GLY A 4 12.23 -7.95 -19.71
C GLY A 4 12.86 -7.81 -18.31
N SER A 5 14.14 -7.49 -18.29
CA SER A 5 14.89 -7.20 -17.07
C SER A 5 14.39 -5.88 -16.48
N SER A 6 13.64 -5.94 -15.38
CA SER A 6 13.31 -4.74 -14.59
C SER A 6 14.46 -4.46 -13.62
N LYS A 7 15.42 -3.69 -14.12
CA LYS A 7 16.50 -3.06 -13.36
C LYS A 7 15.91 -1.81 -12.68
N ASP A 8 15.47 -1.91 -11.42
CA ASP A 8 15.08 -0.73 -10.63
C ASP A 8 16.16 -0.45 -9.58
N SER A 9 17.16 0.35 -9.98
CA SER A 9 17.96 1.12 -9.04
C SER A 9 17.09 2.30 -8.58
N SER A 10 16.48 2.24 -7.39
CA SER A 10 15.97 3.45 -6.75
C SER A 10 15.93 3.32 -5.23
N THR A 11 16.52 4.33 -4.56
CA THR A 11 16.35 4.80 -3.17
C THR A 11 15.45 3.94 -2.29
N LEU A 12 15.93 3.52 -1.12
CA LEU A 12 15.22 2.77 -0.06
C LEU A 12 13.77 3.27 0.17
N LYS A 13 12.83 2.85 -0.69
CA LYS A 13 11.42 3.20 -0.60
C LYS A 13 10.83 2.20 0.38
N THR A 14 10.48 2.67 1.57
CA THR A 14 9.76 1.88 2.56
C THR A 14 8.54 1.22 1.88
N PRO A 15 8.35 -0.10 2.04
CA PRO A 15 7.21 -0.78 1.44
C PRO A 15 5.91 -0.13 1.91
N MET A 16 5.03 0.20 0.96
CA MET A 16 3.72 0.77 1.27
C MET A 16 2.76 -0.35 1.65
N VAL A 17 2.14 -0.21 2.82
CA VAL A 17 1.17 -1.17 3.35
C VAL A 17 -0.25 -0.71 3.02
N TYR A 18 -1.04 -1.63 2.47
CA TYR A 18 -2.45 -1.45 2.16
C TYR A 18 -3.30 -2.34 3.10
N ILE A 19 -4.54 -1.95 3.35
CA ILE A 19 -5.50 -2.67 4.20
C ILE A 19 -6.63 -3.15 3.31
N CYS A 20 -6.95 -4.45 3.34
CA CYS A 20 -8.07 -4.99 2.58
C CYS A 20 -9.42 -4.42 3.08
N GLY A 21 -10.34 -4.11 2.18
CA GLY A 21 -11.66 -3.59 2.57
C GLY A 21 -12.60 -4.61 3.23
N GLU A 22 -12.34 -5.91 3.08
CA GLU A 22 -13.20 -6.98 3.63
C GLU A 22 -12.55 -7.62 4.87
N CYS A 23 -11.40 -8.28 4.71
CA CYS A 23 -10.74 -8.98 5.81
C CYS A 23 -9.92 -8.05 6.72
N HIS A 24 -9.80 -6.76 6.37
CA HIS A 24 -8.99 -5.77 7.11
C HIS A 24 -7.53 -6.15 7.28
N ASN A 25 -7.05 -7.17 6.57
CA ASN A 25 -5.67 -7.60 6.69
C ASN A 25 -4.72 -6.69 5.92
N GLU A 26 -3.49 -6.63 6.41
CA GLU A 26 -2.43 -5.81 5.84
C GLU A 26 -1.76 -6.54 4.67
N ASN A 27 -1.64 -5.86 3.53
CA ASN A 27 -1.03 -6.39 2.33
C ASN A 27 0.02 -5.44 1.78
N GLU A 28 1.21 -5.99 1.52
CA GLU A 28 2.30 -5.28 0.84
C GLU A 28 2.20 -5.54 -0.67
N ILE A 29 1.96 -4.47 -1.42
CA ILE A 29 1.82 -4.51 -2.88
C ILE A 29 2.93 -3.66 -3.49
N ARG A 30 3.73 -4.26 -4.37
CA ARG A 30 4.77 -3.53 -5.10
C ARG A 30 4.14 -2.76 -6.27
N PRO A 31 4.75 -1.65 -6.72
CA PRO A 31 4.31 -1.00 -7.94
C PRO A 31 4.30 -2.03 -9.09
N ARG A 32 3.23 -2.02 -9.90
CA ARG A 32 3.00 -2.90 -11.05
C ARG A 32 2.51 -4.33 -10.73
N ASP A 33 2.45 -4.72 -9.45
CA ASP A 33 1.79 -5.97 -9.06
C ASP A 33 0.26 -5.86 -9.16
N PRO A 34 -0.45 -6.96 -9.48
CA PRO A 34 -1.91 -6.96 -9.55
C PRO A 34 -2.53 -6.76 -8.16
N ILE A 35 -3.54 -5.88 -8.07
CA ILE A 35 -4.24 -5.57 -6.81
C ILE A 35 -5.16 -6.73 -6.44
N ARG A 36 -4.73 -7.58 -5.52
CA ARG A 36 -5.50 -8.69 -4.94
C ARG A 36 -5.10 -8.92 -3.50
N CYS A 37 -6.08 -9.15 -2.64
CA CYS A 37 -5.83 -9.63 -1.28
C CYS A 37 -5.32 -11.08 -1.33
N ARG A 38 -4.25 -11.36 -0.56
CA ARG A 38 -3.65 -12.70 -0.49
C ARG A 38 -4.54 -13.71 0.25
N GLU A 39 -5.44 -13.24 1.11
CA GLU A 39 -6.29 -14.10 1.93
C GLU A 39 -7.68 -14.30 1.35
N CYS A 40 -8.35 -13.22 0.93
CA CYS A 40 -9.75 -13.28 0.48
C CYS A 40 -9.94 -13.06 -1.02
N GLY A 41 -8.88 -12.70 -1.78
CA GLY A 41 -8.98 -12.42 -3.21
C GLY A 41 -9.73 -11.13 -3.58
N TYR A 42 -10.20 -10.36 -2.59
CA TYR A 42 -10.84 -9.07 -2.78
C TYR A 42 -9.88 -8.06 -3.42
N ARG A 43 -10.42 -7.14 -4.23
CA ARG A 43 -9.62 -6.24 -5.10
C ARG A 43 -9.62 -4.79 -4.65
N ILE A 44 -10.39 -4.45 -3.62
CA ILE A 44 -10.41 -3.08 -3.06
C ILE A 44 -9.55 -3.05 -1.80
N MET A 45 -8.62 -2.11 -1.76
CA MET A 45 -7.74 -1.88 -0.61
C MET A 45 -7.63 -0.40 -0.29
N TYR A 46 -7.52 -0.09 0.99
CA TYR A 46 -7.27 1.24 1.53
C TYR A 46 -5.79 1.44 1.82
N LYS A 47 -5.30 2.67 1.69
CA LYS A 47 -3.92 2.99 2.08
C LYS A 47 -3.83 3.13 3.60
N LYS A 48 -2.85 2.49 4.24
CA LYS A 48 -2.65 2.61 5.69
C LYS A 48 -2.35 4.06 6.09
N ARG A 49 -2.98 4.52 7.18
CA ARG A 49 -2.77 5.88 7.72
C ARG A 49 -1.31 6.03 8.17
N THR A 50 -0.72 7.20 7.89
CA THR A 50 0.63 7.52 8.37
C THR A 50 0.62 7.79 9.88
N LYS A 51 1.69 7.39 10.59
CA LYS A 51 1.88 7.71 12.01
C LYS A 51 2.25 9.18 12.28
N ARG A 52 2.44 9.98 11.22
CA ARG A 52 2.71 11.41 11.34
C ARG A 52 1.42 12.11 11.78
N CYS A 53 1.47 12.82 12.91
CA CYS A 53 0.35 13.61 13.40
C CYS A 53 0.05 14.73 12.40
N ILE A 54 -1.24 14.91 12.08
CA ILE A 54 -1.71 16.06 11.31
C ILE A 54 -2.31 16.99 12.38
N LEU A 55 -1.64 18.11 12.66
CA LEU A 55 -2.18 19.16 13.51
C LEU A 55 -3.30 19.85 12.73
N PHE A 56 -4.54 19.42 12.94
CA PHE A 56 -5.71 20.14 12.45
C PHE A 56 -6.00 21.26 13.48
N ILE A 57 -5.71 22.51 13.13
CA ILE A 57 -5.83 23.68 14.03
C ILE A 57 -7.31 24.09 14.21
N GLU A 58 -8.22 23.16 14.50
CA GLU A 58 -9.62 23.44 14.89
C GLU A 58 -10.22 22.31 15.77
N VAL A 59 -9.43 21.66 16.61
CA VAL A 59 -9.96 20.83 17.71
C VAL A 59 -9.20 21.12 19.02
N LEU A 60 -8.85 22.40 19.21
CA LEU A 60 -8.28 22.90 20.46
C LEU A 60 -8.96 24.22 20.87
N LEU A 61 -10.29 24.28 20.71
CA LEU A 61 -11.18 25.28 21.30
C LEU A 61 -12.38 24.57 21.90
#